data_AF-A0A4Q0NUL5-F1
#
_entry.id   AF-A0A4Q0NUL5-F1
#
_cell.length_a   1.000
_cell.length_b   1.000
_cell.length_c   1.000
_cell.angle_alpha   90.00
_cell.angle_beta   90.00
_cell.angle_gamma   90.00
#
_symmetry.space_group_name_H-M   'P 1'
#
loop_
_entity.id
_entity.type
_entity.pdbx_description
1 polymer ?
#
loop_
_entity_poly.entity_id
_entity_poly.type
_entity_poly.pdbx_seq_one_letter_code
_entity_poly.pdbx_strand_id
1 'polypeptide(L)'
;MYNWQYEDWPNFKYTTTEIEEKLFKFSQRAGRVNGILEGLSDTMQMEAILSLMVAEAVKTSEIEGEYLSQEDVMSPYGTIWATVTQNPLKIQWRGVWGI
;
A
#
# COMPACT_ATOMS: atom_id res chain seq x y z
N MET A 1 16.94 -13.53 -20.83
CA MET A 1 17.84 -13.97 -19.75
C MET A 1 17.18 -13.57 -18.44
N TYR A 2 17.03 -14.50 -17.52
CA TYR A 2 16.30 -14.29 -16.25
C TYR A 2 17.27 -14.24 -15.07
N ASN A 3 16.90 -13.54 -13.99
CA ASN A 3 17.78 -13.34 -12.83
C ASN A 3 18.25 -14.63 -12.17
N TRP A 4 17.46 -15.71 -12.22
CA TRP A 4 17.79 -17.03 -11.67
C TRP A 4 18.87 -17.79 -12.45
N GLN A 5 19.24 -17.30 -13.64
CA GLN A 5 20.25 -17.93 -14.51
C GLN A 5 21.68 -17.46 -14.18
N TYR A 6 21.84 -16.49 -13.28
CA TYR A 6 23.15 -16.01 -12.85
C TYR A 6 23.77 -16.95 -11.82
N GLU A 7 25.07 -17.23 -11.99
CA GLU A 7 25.85 -18.12 -11.12
C GLU A 7 25.91 -17.65 -9.66
N ASP A 8 25.89 -16.33 -9.45
CA ASP A 8 25.89 -15.71 -8.13
C ASP A 8 24.51 -15.73 -7.46
N TRP A 9 23.44 -16.22 -8.09
CA TRP A 9 22.11 -16.30 -7.48
C TRP A 9 22.13 -17.20 -6.22
N PRO A 10 21.51 -16.79 -5.09
CA PRO A 10 20.71 -15.58 -4.86
C PRO A 10 21.50 -14.40 -4.27
N ASN A 11 22.83 -14.45 -4.28
CA ASN A 11 23.71 -13.45 -3.70
C ASN A 11 23.81 -12.21 -4.59
N PHE A 12 22.79 -11.36 -4.51
CA PHE A 12 22.76 -10.09 -5.25
C PHE A 12 23.87 -9.15 -4.78
N LYS A 13 24.65 -8.65 -5.74
CA LYS A 13 25.56 -7.51 -5.55
C LYS A 13 24.89 -6.27 -6.11
N TYR A 14 24.70 -5.25 -5.28
CA TYR A 14 24.10 -3.97 -5.66
C TYR A 14 24.88 -2.81 -5.05
N THR A 15 24.75 -1.62 -5.63
CA THR A 15 25.29 -0.38 -5.08
C THR A 15 24.14 0.59 -4.80
N THR A 16 24.23 1.31 -3.70
CA THR A 16 23.21 2.28 -3.28
C THR A 16 23.54 3.71 -3.69
N THR A 17 24.75 3.95 -4.21
CA THR A 17 25.30 5.29 -4.50
C THR A 17 24.34 6.17 -5.32
N GLU A 18 23.65 5.61 -6.31
CA GLU A 18 22.73 6.37 -7.18
C GLU A 18 21.33 6.60 -6.58
N ILE A 19 20.96 5.85 -5.54
CA ILE A 19 19.62 5.83 -4.93
C ILE A 19 19.62 6.42 -3.51
N GLU A 20 20.78 6.57 -2.87
CA GLU A 20 20.94 7.10 -1.51
C GLU A 20 20.20 8.42 -1.27
N GLU A 21 20.34 9.40 -2.18
CA GLU A 21 19.65 10.68 -2.04
C GLU A 21 18.12 10.51 -2.11
N LYS A 22 17.63 9.62 -2.98
CA LYS A 22 16.19 9.33 -3.10
C LYS A 22 15.67 8.62 -1.85
N LEU A 23 16.43 7.66 -1.31
CA LEU A 23 16.09 6.95 -0.08
C LEU A 23 16.06 7.90 1.12
N PHE A 24 17.01 8.83 1.20
CA PHE A 24 17.04 9.85 2.24
C PHE A 24 15.81 10.78 2.17
N LYS A 25 15.47 11.28 0.97
CA LYS A 25 14.26 12.09 0.78
C LYS A 25 13.00 11.31 1.10
N PHE A 26 12.96 10.03 0.74
CA PHE A 26 11.85 9.14 1.07
C PHE A 26 11.72 8.96 2.59
N SER A 27 12.81 8.65 3.30
CA SER A 27 12.79 8.44 4.75
C SER A 27 12.38 9.69 5.51
N GLN A 28 12.85 10.88 5.09
CA GLN A 28 12.41 12.16 5.66
C GLN A 28 10.90 12.38 5.51
N ARG A 29 10.34 12.08 4.33
CA ARG A 29 8.90 12.22 4.07
C ARG A 29 8.10 11.22 4.86
N ALA A 30 8.53 9.96 4.89
CA ALA A 30 7.90 8.90 5.67
C ALA A 30 7.89 9.23 7.17
N GLY A 31 9.03 9.69 7.71
CA GLY A 31 9.12 10.12 9.11
C GLY A 31 8.22 11.30 9.42
N ARG A 32 8.10 12.28 8.52
CA ARG A 32 7.18 13.41 8.69
C ARG A 32 5.73 12.96 8.73
N VAL A 33 5.33 12.06 7.82
CA VAL A 33 3.96 11.50 7.80
C VAL A 33 3.69 10.73 9.09
N ASN A 34 4.64 9.92 9.54
CA ASN A 34 4.51 9.17 10.79
C ASN A 34 4.33 10.10 12.00
N GLY A 35 5.15 11.14 12.12
CA GLY A 35 5.01 12.11 13.22
C GLY A 35 3.69 12.90 13.18
N ILE A 36 3.14 13.16 11.99
CA ILE A 36 1.80 13.75 11.86
C ILE A 36 0.75 12.75 12.36
N LEU A 37 0.81 11.49 11.93
CA LEU A 37 -0.13 10.45 12.34
C LEU A 37 -0.11 10.22 13.85
N GLU A 38 1.07 10.14 14.47
CA GLU A 38 1.23 10.01 15.92
C GLU A 38 0.62 11.18 16.71
N GLY A 39 0.52 12.36 16.10
CA GLY A 39 -0.11 13.54 16.70
C GLY A 39 -1.64 13.60 16.57
N LEU A 40 -2.25 12.70 15.79
CA LEU A 40 -3.71 12.64 15.61
C LEU A 40 -4.37 11.79 16.69
N SER A 41 -5.66 12.04 16.95
CA SER A 41 -6.47 11.14 17.77
C SER A 41 -6.66 9.79 17.08
N ASP A 42 -6.89 8.73 17.86
CA ASP A 42 -7.09 7.37 17.32
C ASP A 42 -8.16 7.30 16.22
N THR A 43 -9.24 8.07 16.37
CA THR A 43 -10.31 8.19 15.36
C THR A 43 -9.81 8.78 14.05
N MET A 44 -9.04 9.87 14.10
CA MET A 44 -8.49 10.53 12.93
C MET A 44 -7.38 9.70 12.27
N GLN A 45 -6.57 8.98 13.06
CA GLN A 45 -5.60 8.02 12.54
C GLN A 45 -6.31 6.90 11.77
N MET A 46 -7.38 6.34 12.34
CA MET A 46 -8.17 5.30 11.70
C MET A 46 -8.80 5.78 10.39
N GLU A 47 -9.39 6.97 10.37
CA GLU A 47 -9.95 7.58 9.16
C GLU A 47 -8.89 7.80 8.07
N ALA A 48 -7.70 8.28 8.44
CA ALA A 48 -6.59 8.47 7.51
C ALA A 48 -6.11 7.14 6.91
N ILE A 49 -6.01 6.07 7.72
CA ILE A 49 -5.64 4.73 7.26
C ILE A 49 -6.72 4.17 6.31
N LEU A 50 -7.99 4.29 6.68
CA LEU A 50 -9.11 3.85 5.85
C LEU A 50 -9.11 4.55 4.49
N SER A 51 -8.97 5.87 4.48
CA SER A 51 -8.91 6.66 3.26
C SER A 51 -7.73 6.26 2.37
N LEU A 52 -6.57 5.96 2.98
CA LEU A 52 -5.39 5.50 2.24
C LEU A 52 -5.64 4.13 1.59
N MET A 53 -6.19 3.18 2.35
CA MET A 53 -6.48 1.83 1.86
C MET A 53 -7.46 1.86 0.68
N VAL A 54 -8.49 2.69 0.75
CA VAL A 54 -9.44 2.88 -0.35
C VAL A 54 -8.75 3.47 -1.58
N ALA A 55 -7.94 4.51 -1.40
CA ALA A 55 -7.25 5.14 -2.52
C ALA A 55 -6.31 4.15 -3.24
N GLU A 56 -5.64 3.26 -2.49
CA GLU A 56 -4.79 2.23 -3.08
C GLU A 56 -5.60 1.13 -3.76
N ALA A 57 -6.74 0.71 -3.20
CA ALA A 57 -7.62 -0.26 -3.84
C ALA A 57 -8.14 0.24 -5.20
N VAL A 58 -8.59 1.50 -5.27
CA VAL A 58 -9.06 2.13 -6.53
C VAL A 58 -7.96 2.13 -7.59
N LYS A 59 -6.76 2.61 -7.24
CA LYS A 59 -5.62 2.65 -8.18
C LYS A 59 -5.18 1.26 -8.65
N THR A 60 -5.19 0.27 -7.76
CA THR A 60 -4.75 -1.08 -8.12
C THR A 60 -5.77 -1.72 -9.07
N SER A 61 -7.07 -1.50 -8.85
CA SER A 61 -8.12 -1.93 -9.78
C SER A 61 -7.96 -1.26 -11.15
N GLU A 62 -7.62 0.03 -11.22
CA GLU A 62 -7.37 0.72 -12.50
C GLU A 62 -6.24 0.08 -13.32
N ILE A 63 -5.19 -0.40 -12.65
CA ILE A 63 -4.07 -1.12 -13.30
C ILE A 63 -4.55 -2.43 -13.93
N GLU A 64 -5.50 -3.12 -13.30
CA GLU A 64 -6.11 -4.37 -13.78
C GLU A 64 -7.27 -4.13 -14.78
N GLY A 65 -7.58 -2.87 -15.12
CA GLY A 65 -8.65 -2.48 -16.04
C GLY A 65 -10.05 -2.42 -15.40
N GLU A 66 -10.13 -2.55 -14.07
CA GLU A 66 -11.35 -2.40 -13.29
C GLU A 66 -11.49 -0.96 -12.79
N TYR A 67 -12.59 -0.29 -13.13
CA TYR A 67 -12.86 1.08 -12.69
C TYR A 67 -13.76 1.06 -11.46
N LEU A 68 -13.15 0.91 -10.28
CA LEU A 68 -13.86 1.09 -9.01
C LEU A 68 -13.89 2.56 -8.63
N SER A 69 -15.05 3.10 -8.26
CA SER A 69 -15.12 4.46 -7.71
C SER A 69 -14.80 4.45 -6.21
N GLN A 70 -14.22 5.54 -5.71
CA GLN A 70 -13.95 5.71 -4.29
C GLN A 70 -15.22 5.59 -3.43
N GLU A 71 -16.37 6.02 -3.98
CA GLU A 71 -17.67 5.98 -3.33
C GLU A 71 -18.19 4.54 -3.18
N ASP A 72 -17.97 3.69 -4.18
CA ASP A 72 -18.36 2.27 -4.14
C ASP A 72 -17.54 1.49 -3.10
N VAL A 73 -16.26 1.83 -2.95
CA VAL A 73 -15.34 1.18 -2.02
C VAL A 73 -15.57 1.63 -0.57
N MET A 74 -15.95 2.89 -0.34
CA MET A 74 -16.25 3.47 0.99
C MET A 74 -17.67 3.19 1.48
N SER A 75 -18.54 2.63 0.64
CA SER A 75 -19.91 2.29 1.03
C SER A 75 -19.91 1.28 2.18
N PRO A 76 -20.82 1.40 3.17
CA PRO A 76 -21.05 0.39 4.21
C PRO A 76 -21.31 -1.03 3.66
N TYR A 77 -21.77 -1.11 2.42
CA TYR A 77 -22.04 -2.36 1.70
C TYR A 77 -20.85 -2.84 0.84
N GLY A 78 -19.79 -2.04 0.71
CA GLY A 78 -18.58 -2.37 -0.04
C GLY A 78 -17.74 -3.41 0.71
N THR A 79 -17.36 -4.48 0.00
CA THR A 79 -16.56 -5.59 0.55
C THR A 79 -15.27 -5.12 1.23
N ILE A 80 -14.63 -4.09 0.68
CA ILE A 80 -13.37 -3.55 1.19
C ILE A 80 -13.60 -2.75 2.48
N TRP A 81 -14.60 -1.86 2.54
CA TRP A 81 -14.94 -1.14 3.78
C TRP A 81 -15.28 -2.08 4.95
N ALA A 82 -16.07 -3.12 4.68
CA ALA A 82 -16.40 -4.14 5.68
C ALA A 82 -15.15 -4.92 6.16
N THR A 83 -14.20 -5.18 5.26
CA THR A 83 -12.95 -5.90 5.59
C THR A 83 -12.00 -5.03 6.40
N VAL A 84 -11.82 -3.76 6.03
CA VAL A 84 -10.89 -2.85 6.72
C VAL A 84 -11.41 -2.49 8.13
N THR A 85 -12.72 -2.30 8.29
CA THR A 85 -13.31 -2.00 9.61
C THR A 85 -13.23 -3.18 10.59
N GLN A 86 -13.25 -4.42 10.10
CA GLN A 86 -13.18 -5.63 10.95
C GLN A 86 -11.74 -6.05 11.28
N ASN A 87 -10.79 -5.90 10.36
CA ASN A 87 -9.38 -6.20 10.62
C ASN A 87 -8.43 -5.50 9.63
N PRO A 88 -7.87 -4.32 9.97
CA PRO A 88 -7.03 -3.55 9.05
C PRO A 88 -5.70 -4.24 8.71
N LEU A 89 -5.25 -5.22 9.50
CA LEU A 89 -4.01 -5.96 9.28
C LEU A 89 -4.19 -7.26 8.47
N LYS A 90 -5.43 -7.63 8.14
CA LYS A 90 -5.75 -8.88 7.45
C LYS A 90 -6.61 -8.60 6.22
N ILE A 91 -6.08 -7.79 5.31
CA ILE A 91 -6.67 -7.61 3.98
C ILE A 91 -6.44 -8.90 3.20
N GLN A 92 -7.47 -9.75 3.10
CA GLN A 92 -7.47 -10.92 2.24
C GLN A 92 -8.13 -10.53 0.91
N TRP A 93 -7.30 -10.31 -0.12
CA TRP A 93 -7.72 -10.01 -1.49
C TRP A 93 -8.35 -11.24 -2.17
N ARG A 94 -9.46 -11.74 -1.65
CA ARG A 94 -10.26 -12.79 -2.31
C ARG A 94 -11.09 -12.14 -3.42
N GLY A 95 -10.46 -11.89 -4.56
CA GLY A 95 -11.14 -11.37 -5.75
C GLY A 95 -10.22 -10.70 -6.77
N VAL A 96 -9.08 -10.14 -6.34
CA VAL A 96 -8.13 -9.43 -7.22
C VAL A 96 -7.04 -10.37 -7.78
N TRP A 97 -6.83 -11.51 -7.14
CA TRP A 97 -5.99 -12.58 -7.68
C TRP A 97 -6.82 -13.85 -7.65
N GLY A 98 -7.12 -14.39 -8.82
CA GLY A 98 -7.73 -15.71 -8.96
C GLY A 98 -6.78 -16.78 -8.41
N ILE A 99 -6.93 -17.07 -7.12
CA ILE A 99 -6.55 -18.29 -6.41
C ILE A 99 -7.52 -18.53 -5.25
#